data_AF-X1UM47-F1
#
_entry.id   AF-X1UM47-F1
#
_cell.length_a   1.000
_cell.length_b   1.000
_cell.length_c   1.000
_cell.angle_alpha   90.00
_cell.angle_beta   90.00
_cell.angle_gamma   90.00
#
_symmetry.space_group_name_H-M   'P 1'
#
loop_
_entity.id
_entity.type
_entity.pdbx_description
1 polymer ?
#
loop_
_entity_poly.entity_id
_entity_poly.type
_entity_poly.pdbx_seq_one_letter_code
_entity_poly.pdbx_strand_id
1 'polypeptide(L)'
;MEHYELRVLADYTHTGVQAANTTAKPSPRDVVGELERDERAEVVFAEIFSPVDGGAEEDLKKIIPILDGEKYGEYVSLSGILSSVMAPPKRSIWGNKLYSFGTPMSNNPLLSTTLKYSESITFECLAGAAQITADYRIRLWGYVYKETELPRVFGTMGGGIPGRP
;
A
#
# COMPACT_ATOMS: atom_id res chain seq x y z
N MET A 1 -17.67 18.90 10.10
CA MET A 1 -16.48 18.04 10.09
C MET A 1 -16.23 17.74 8.63
N GLU A 2 -15.13 18.21 8.07
CA GLU A 2 -14.74 17.76 6.72
C GLU A 2 -14.54 16.25 6.81
N HIS A 3 -15.24 15.52 5.95
CA HIS A 3 -15.23 14.07 5.97
C HIS A 3 -14.10 13.62 5.05
N TYR A 4 -12.98 13.16 5.60
CA TYR A 4 -11.95 12.50 4.80
C TYR A 4 -12.55 11.22 4.23
N GLU A 5 -12.62 11.14 2.90
CA GLU A 5 -13.17 9.97 2.23
C GLU A 5 -12.07 8.93 2.00
N LEU A 6 -12.37 7.68 2.33
CA LEU A 6 -11.50 6.57 2.01
C LEU A 6 -11.45 6.41 0.49
N ARG A 7 -10.26 6.59 -0.10
CA ARG A 7 -10.05 6.54 -1.55
C ARG A 7 -9.01 5.50 -1.95
N VAL A 8 -9.04 5.10 -3.21
CA VAL A 8 -7.95 4.32 -3.81
C VAL A 8 -6.78 5.25 -4.02
N LEU A 9 -5.63 4.91 -3.44
CA LEU A 9 -4.38 5.68 -3.49
C LEU A 9 -3.39 5.13 -4.51
N ALA A 10 -3.54 3.86 -4.88
CA ALA A 10 -2.83 3.26 -5.99
C ALA A 10 -3.66 2.07 -6.50
N ASP A 11 -3.70 1.88 -7.82
CA ASP A 11 -4.38 0.78 -8.48
C ASP A 11 -3.54 0.27 -9.65
N TYR A 12 -2.86 -0.85 -9.42
CA TYR A 12 -2.01 -1.48 -10.41
C TYR A 12 -2.64 -2.77 -10.92
N THR A 13 -2.79 -2.89 -12.24
CA THR A 13 -3.13 -4.16 -12.90
C THR A 13 -1.98 -4.58 -13.78
N HIS A 14 -1.29 -5.66 -13.41
CA HIS A 14 -0.32 -6.28 -14.30
C HIS A 14 -1.06 -7.14 -15.31
N THR A 15 -0.70 -7.01 -16.58
CA THR A 15 -1.24 -7.84 -17.66
C THR A 15 -0.13 -8.54 -18.42
N GLY A 16 -0.45 -9.71 -18.97
CA GLY A 16 0.50 -10.53 -19.72
C GLY A 16 1.52 -11.26 -18.85
N VAL A 17 2.51 -11.88 -19.51
CA VAL A 17 3.46 -12.80 -18.87
C VAL A 17 4.54 -12.04 -18.10
N GLN A 18 4.68 -12.35 -16.82
CA GLN A 18 5.86 -11.98 -16.02
C GLN A 18 6.78 -13.19 -15.88
N ALA A 19 8.01 -13.07 -16.40
CA ALA A 19 8.97 -14.17 -16.36
C ALA A 19 9.38 -14.55 -14.92
N ALA A 20 9.73 -15.81 -14.73
CA ALA A 20 10.22 -16.33 -13.45
C ALA A 20 11.37 -15.49 -12.88
N ASN A 21 11.36 -15.26 -11.56
CA ASN A 21 12.35 -14.51 -10.80
C ASN A 21 12.56 -13.06 -11.27
N THR A 22 11.61 -12.49 -12.00
CA THR A 22 11.66 -11.08 -12.40
C THR A 22 10.77 -10.22 -11.52
N THR A 23 11.09 -8.94 -11.42
CA THR A 23 10.32 -7.96 -10.66
C THR A 23 9.64 -6.99 -11.60
N ALA A 24 8.31 -6.93 -11.57
CA ALA A 24 7.57 -5.83 -12.18
C ALA A 24 7.68 -4.59 -11.30
N LYS A 25 7.95 -3.44 -11.93
CA LYS A 25 8.22 -2.15 -11.27
C LYS A 25 7.43 -1.04 -11.96
N PRO A 26 6.10 -0.99 -11.80
CA PRO A 26 5.33 0.11 -12.35
C PRO A 26 5.81 1.45 -11.79
N SER A 27 5.75 2.51 -12.60
CA SER A 27 5.98 3.86 -12.11
C SER A 27 4.81 4.32 -11.23
N PRO A 28 4.97 5.34 -10.37
CA PRO A 28 3.85 5.94 -9.65
C PRO A 28 2.69 6.34 -10.57
N ARG A 29 2.98 6.84 -11.77
CA ARG A 29 1.98 7.18 -12.78
C ARG A 29 1.20 5.96 -13.29
N ASP A 30 1.86 4.81 -13.47
CA ASP A 30 1.20 3.58 -13.93
C ASP A 30 0.19 3.04 -12.91
N VAL A 31 0.32 3.43 -11.64
CA VAL A 31 -0.55 2.99 -10.56
C VAL A 31 -1.45 4.10 -10.03
N VAL A 32 -1.42 5.30 -10.62
CA VAL A 32 -2.16 6.47 -10.13
C VAL A 32 -1.80 6.82 -8.68
N GLY A 33 -0.51 6.68 -8.34
CA GLY A 33 0.03 6.84 -6.99
C GLY A 33 0.67 8.19 -6.70
N GLU A 34 0.52 9.18 -7.58
CA GLU A 34 1.07 10.53 -7.40
C GLU A 34 0.09 11.43 -6.63
N LEU A 35 0.62 12.25 -5.73
CA LEU A 35 -0.14 13.27 -5.01
C LEU A 35 0.02 14.64 -5.64
N GLU A 36 -0.97 15.50 -5.40
CA GLU A 36 -0.80 16.92 -5.63
C GLU A 36 0.22 17.52 -4.66
N ARG A 37 0.85 18.65 -5.04
CA ARG A 37 1.95 19.26 -4.27
C ARG A 37 1.62 19.52 -2.79
N ASP A 38 0.39 19.90 -2.51
CA ASP A 38 -0.10 20.26 -1.17
C ASP A 38 -0.82 19.10 -0.46
N GLU A 39 -0.70 17.87 -0.97
CA GLU A 39 -1.34 16.67 -0.43
C GLU A 39 -0.34 15.75 0.31
N ARG A 40 -0.81 15.10 1.37
CA ARG A 40 -0.12 13.98 2.05
C ARG A 40 -1.10 12.84 2.25
N ALA A 41 -0.61 11.61 2.19
CA ALA A 41 -1.48 10.45 2.20
C ALA A 41 -1.11 9.45 3.29
N GLU A 42 -2.09 8.65 3.70
CA GLU A 42 -1.85 7.47 4.52
C GLU A 42 -2.54 6.20 3.99
N VAL A 43 -1.68 5.23 3.71
CA VAL A 43 -1.78 3.76 3.69
C VAL A 43 -2.60 3.04 4.76
N VAL A 44 -3.91 2.79 4.60
CA VAL A 44 -4.66 2.00 5.61
C VAL A 44 -4.57 0.51 5.36
N PHE A 45 -4.91 0.04 4.16
CA PHE A 45 -4.87 -1.38 3.83
C PHE A 45 -4.61 -1.60 2.34
N ALA A 46 -4.26 -2.83 2.01
CA ALA A 46 -4.11 -3.30 0.63
C ALA A 46 -5.24 -4.25 0.23
N GLU A 47 -5.49 -4.35 -1.07
CA GLU A 47 -6.37 -5.33 -1.68
C GLU A 47 -5.64 -5.97 -2.87
N ILE A 48 -5.40 -7.28 -2.79
CA ILE A 48 -4.60 -8.03 -3.77
C ILE A 48 -5.49 -9.09 -4.41
N PHE A 49 -5.61 -9.01 -5.73
CA PHE A 49 -6.22 -10.01 -6.58
C PHE A 49 -5.10 -10.87 -7.14
N SER A 50 -4.90 -12.04 -6.52
CA SER A 50 -3.86 -13.01 -6.86
C SER A 50 -3.98 -13.50 -8.31
N PRO A 51 -2.85 -13.75 -8.99
CA PRO A 51 -2.87 -14.40 -10.31
C PRO A 51 -3.27 -15.87 -10.15
N VAL A 52 -4.26 -16.28 -10.93
CA VAL A 52 -4.78 -17.66 -10.99
C VAL A 52 -5.01 -18.01 -12.45
N ASP A 53 -4.33 -19.04 -12.93
CA ASP A 53 -4.52 -19.59 -14.28
C ASP A 53 -5.15 -20.99 -14.23
N GLY A 54 -6.24 -21.21 -14.95
CA GLY A 54 -6.92 -22.52 -14.98
C GLY A 54 -7.35 -23.08 -13.62
N GLY A 55 -7.42 -22.24 -12.57
CA GLY A 55 -7.70 -22.66 -11.19
C GLY A 55 -6.45 -22.98 -10.34
N ALA A 56 -5.26 -22.91 -10.92
CA ALA A 56 -3.99 -22.99 -10.20
C ALA A 56 -3.50 -21.59 -9.83
N GLU A 57 -3.09 -21.41 -8.57
CA GLU A 57 -2.44 -20.17 -8.14
C GLU A 57 -1.03 -20.04 -8.72
N GLU A 58 -0.62 -18.81 -9.03
CA GLU A 58 0.73 -18.51 -9.52
C GLU A 58 1.55 -17.74 -8.47
N ASP A 59 2.88 -17.86 -8.57
CA ASP A 59 3.81 -17.39 -7.55
C ASP A 59 4.07 -15.87 -7.58
N LEU A 60 3.08 -15.04 -7.22
CA LEU A 60 3.34 -13.63 -6.87
C LEU A 60 3.91 -13.54 -5.45
N LYS A 61 5.21 -13.89 -5.33
CA LYS A 61 5.86 -14.14 -4.03
C LYS A 61 5.89 -12.94 -3.10
N LYS A 62 6.13 -11.75 -3.66
CA LYS A 62 6.40 -10.58 -2.83
C LYS A 62 5.95 -9.30 -3.51
N ILE A 63 5.20 -8.50 -2.77
CA ILE A 63 4.83 -7.14 -3.12
C ILE A 63 5.40 -6.21 -2.06
N ILE A 64 6.28 -5.30 -2.46
CA ILE A 64 6.88 -4.28 -1.59
C ILE A 64 6.35 -2.92 -2.01
N PRO A 65 5.72 -2.15 -1.11
CA PRO A 65 5.41 -0.75 -1.38
C PRO A 65 6.70 0.09 -1.42
N ILE A 66 6.74 1.04 -2.35
CA ILE A 66 7.76 2.09 -2.44
C ILE A 66 7.07 3.40 -2.14
N LEU A 67 7.51 4.11 -1.09
CA LEU A 67 6.96 5.38 -0.63
C LEU A 67 8.00 6.47 -0.89
N ASP A 68 7.66 7.50 -1.66
CA ASP A 68 8.56 8.62 -1.97
C ASP A 68 9.95 8.18 -2.49
N GLY A 69 9.97 7.10 -3.28
CA GLY A 69 11.20 6.50 -3.81
C GLY A 69 11.93 5.53 -2.87
N GLU A 70 11.53 5.43 -1.60
CA GLU A 70 12.12 4.53 -0.62
C GLU A 70 11.38 3.19 -0.56
N LYS A 71 12.14 2.09 -0.59
CA LYS A 71 11.58 0.74 -0.49
C LYS A 71 11.23 0.42 0.95
N TYR A 72 9.97 0.14 1.21
CA TYR A 72 9.48 -0.21 2.55
C TYR A 72 9.56 -1.71 2.89
N GLY A 73 10.41 -2.45 2.18
CA GLY A 73 10.45 -3.92 2.22
C GLY A 73 10.95 -4.54 3.54
N GLU A 74 11.62 -3.75 4.38
CA GLU A 74 12.02 -4.16 5.74
C GLU A 74 10.83 -4.20 6.71
N TYR A 75 9.78 -3.43 6.42
CA TYR A 75 8.60 -3.29 7.28
C TYR A 75 7.38 -3.98 6.69
N VAL A 76 7.20 -3.91 5.36
CA VAL A 76 6.03 -4.45 4.66
C VAL A 76 6.45 -5.31 3.49
N SER A 77 6.03 -6.57 3.53
CA SER A 77 6.20 -7.57 2.48
C SER A 77 4.92 -8.38 2.37
N LEU A 78 4.12 -8.13 1.34
CA LEU A 78 2.85 -8.81 1.15
C LEU A 78 3.02 -10.01 0.22
N SER A 79 2.39 -11.14 0.56
CA SER A 79 2.24 -12.27 -0.35
C SER A 79 1.08 -12.01 -1.31
N GLY A 80 1.29 -12.25 -2.60
CA GLY A 80 0.25 -12.22 -3.61
C GLY A 80 -0.26 -13.60 -4.03
N ILE A 81 0.21 -14.68 -3.39
CA ILE A 81 -0.22 -16.05 -3.68
C ILE A 81 -1.60 -16.29 -3.06
N LEU A 82 -2.56 -16.84 -3.82
CA LEU A 82 -3.97 -16.95 -3.43
C LEU A 82 -4.18 -17.62 -2.06
N SER A 83 -3.43 -18.68 -1.77
CA SER A 83 -3.53 -19.45 -0.53
C SER A 83 -2.93 -18.76 0.70
N SER A 84 -2.05 -17.77 0.51
CA SER A 84 -1.34 -17.07 1.60
C SER A 84 -1.50 -15.55 1.58
N VAL A 85 -2.37 -15.02 0.73
CA VAL A 85 -2.63 -13.59 0.63
C VAL A 85 -3.30 -13.08 1.91
N MET A 86 -2.61 -12.19 2.62
CA MET A 86 -3.11 -11.59 3.87
C MET A 86 -3.99 -10.36 3.63
N ALA A 87 -4.02 -9.87 2.39
CA ALA A 87 -4.78 -8.72 1.95
C ALA A 87 -5.70 -9.08 0.75
N PRO A 88 -6.60 -10.07 0.88
CA PRO A 88 -7.47 -10.49 -0.22
C PRO A 88 -8.51 -9.41 -0.58
N PRO A 89 -9.25 -9.58 -1.70
CA PRO A 89 -10.37 -8.72 -2.03
C PRO A 89 -11.37 -8.63 -0.90
N LYS A 90 -11.94 -7.45 -0.63
CA LYS A 90 -12.83 -7.25 0.53
C LYS A 90 -14.02 -8.22 0.54
N ARG A 91 -14.53 -8.57 -0.64
CA ARG A 91 -15.60 -9.58 -0.84
C ARG A 91 -15.23 -10.99 -0.37
N SER A 92 -13.94 -11.30 -0.27
CA SER A 92 -13.40 -12.58 0.15
C SER A 92 -13.07 -12.62 1.66
N ILE A 93 -13.33 -11.52 2.39
CA ILE A 93 -13.06 -11.43 3.83
C ILE A 93 -14.32 -11.77 4.60
N TRP A 94 -14.26 -12.84 5.40
CA TRP A 94 -15.33 -13.16 6.33
C TRP A 94 -15.23 -12.32 7.60
N GLY A 95 -16.37 -11.81 8.08
CA GLY A 95 -16.47 -11.20 9.41
C GLY A 95 -15.75 -9.86 9.55
N ASN A 96 -15.53 -9.15 8.43
CA ASN A 96 -14.91 -7.81 8.39
C ASN A 96 -13.52 -7.71 9.05
N LYS A 97 -12.79 -8.83 9.14
CA LYS A 97 -11.42 -8.88 9.70
C LYS A 97 -10.39 -8.54 8.63
N LEU A 98 -10.43 -7.30 8.16
CA LEU A 98 -9.44 -6.75 7.25
C LEU A 98 -8.11 -6.52 7.98
N TYR A 99 -7.00 -6.92 7.38
CA TYR A 99 -5.69 -6.52 7.86
C TYR A 99 -5.45 -5.04 7.53
N SER A 100 -5.23 -4.24 8.57
CA SER A 100 -4.87 -2.83 8.46
C SER A 100 -3.42 -2.63 8.90
N PHE A 101 -2.69 -1.76 8.21
CA PHE A 101 -1.33 -1.39 8.61
C PHE A 101 -1.28 -0.63 9.94
N GLY A 102 -2.38 0.04 10.29
CA GLY A 102 -2.54 0.78 11.55
C GLY A 102 -3.93 1.38 11.68
N THR A 103 -4.08 2.32 12.61
CA THR A 103 -5.26 3.15 12.79
C THR A 103 -5.04 4.49 12.10
N PRO A 104 -5.81 4.83 11.05
CA PRO A 104 -5.69 6.12 10.38
C PRO A 104 -6.03 7.28 11.33
N MET A 105 -5.50 8.47 11.03
CA MET A 105 -5.74 9.70 11.80
C MET A 105 -5.42 9.57 13.29
N SER A 106 -4.60 8.58 13.67
CA SER A 106 -4.22 8.39 15.07
C SER A 106 -3.02 9.25 15.42
N ASN A 107 -3.11 9.93 16.56
CA ASN A 107 -1.99 10.62 17.20
C ASN A 107 -1.21 9.71 18.16
N ASN A 108 -1.67 8.47 18.39
CA ASN A 108 -0.94 7.50 19.19
C ASN A 108 0.14 6.85 18.32
N PRO A 109 1.43 6.99 18.64
CA PRO A 109 2.52 6.46 17.80
C PRO A 109 2.48 4.93 17.63
N LEU A 110 1.91 4.19 18.59
CA LEU A 110 1.79 2.74 18.51
C LEU A 110 0.63 2.29 17.60
N LEU A 111 -0.28 3.19 17.27
CA LEU A 111 -1.42 2.91 16.40
C LEU A 111 -1.29 3.62 15.05
N SER A 112 -0.51 4.70 14.95
CA SER A 112 -0.29 5.49 13.73
C SER A 112 0.72 4.84 12.77
N THR A 113 0.60 3.54 12.57
CA THR A 113 1.52 2.70 11.76
C THR A 113 1.06 2.51 10.32
N THR A 114 0.04 3.26 9.89
CA THR A 114 -0.33 3.41 8.47
C THR A 114 0.86 3.90 7.64
N LEU A 115 0.91 3.50 6.36
CA LEU A 115 2.01 3.89 5.46
C LEU A 115 1.84 5.32 4.98
N LYS A 116 2.64 6.25 5.50
CA LYS A 116 2.54 7.68 5.17
C LYS A 116 3.51 8.04 4.06
N TYR A 117 3.07 8.84 3.10
CA TYR A 117 3.92 9.34 2.01
C TYR A 117 3.48 10.75 1.59
N SER A 118 4.39 11.47 0.93
CA SER A 118 4.29 12.91 0.70
C SER A 118 4.21 13.32 -0.76
N GLU A 119 4.69 12.48 -1.67
CA GLU A 119 4.75 12.77 -3.10
C GLU A 119 4.18 11.63 -3.94
N SER A 120 4.65 10.40 -3.70
CA SER A 120 4.25 9.27 -4.54
C SER A 120 4.34 7.91 -3.89
N ILE A 121 3.55 6.97 -4.42
CA ILE A 121 3.58 5.56 -4.03
C ILE A 121 3.60 4.65 -5.27
N THR A 122 4.35 3.55 -5.21
CA THR A 122 4.32 2.46 -6.20
C THR A 122 4.70 1.11 -5.57
N PHE A 123 4.97 0.09 -6.38
CA PHE A 123 5.27 -1.28 -5.95
C PHE A 123 6.49 -1.87 -6.65
N GLU A 124 7.14 -2.81 -5.98
CA GLU A 124 7.89 -3.88 -6.63
C GLU A 124 7.16 -5.21 -6.45
N CYS A 125 6.86 -5.89 -7.55
CA CYS A 125 6.12 -7.15 -7.57
C CYS A 125 7.03 -8.27 -8.09
N LEU A 126 7.52 -9.12 -7.19
CA LEU A 126 8.45 -10.21 -7.49
C LEU A 126 7.70 -11.50 -7.83
N ALA A 127 7.92 -12.00 -9.04
CA ALA A 127 7.51 -13.35 -9.45
C ALA A 127 8.42 -14.42 -8.82
N GLY A 128 7.85 -15.59 -8.60
CA GLY A 128 8.53 -16.74 -8.05
C GLY A 128 9.36 -17.53 -9.03
N ALA A 129 9.55 -18.81 -8.71
CA ALA A 129 10.39 -19.69 -9.52
C ALA A 129 9.70 -20.09 -10.83
N ALA A 130 8.37 -20.04 -10.86
CA ALA A 130 7.56 -20.14 -12.07
C ALA A 130 7.23 -18.75 -12.63
N GLN A 131 6.95 -18.70 -13.94
CA GLN A 131 6.38 -17.51 -14.57
C GLN A 131 4.95 -17.28 -14.09
N ILE A 132 4.51 -16.03 -14.10
CA ILE A 132 3.11 -15.63 -13.91
C ILE A 132 2.53 -15.39 -15.31
N THR A 133 1.40 -16.00 -15.62
CA THR A 133 0.71 -15.88 -16.91
C THR A 133 -0.67 -15.24 -16.78
N ALA A 134 -1.29 -15.32 -15.60
CA ALA A 134 -2.54 -14.66 -15.30
C ALA A 134 -2.33 -13.21 -14.86
N ASP A 135 -3.33 -12.37 -15.12
CA ASP A 135 -3.34 -11.01 -14.63
C ASP A 135 -3.44 -10.99 -13.10
N TYR A 136 -2.83 -9.99 -12.47
CA TYR A 136 -3.01 -9.70 -11.05
C TYR A 136 -3.24 -8.21 -10.82
N ARG A 137 -3.90 -7.89 -9.72
CA ARG A 137 -4.22 -6.50 -9.37
C ARG A 137 -3.89 -6.21 -7.92
N ILE A 138 -3.37 -5.02 -7.67
CA ILE A 138 -3.04 -4.53 -6.33
C ILE A 138 -3.67 -3.15 -6.18
N ARG A 139 -4.45 -2.96 -5.11
CA ARG A 139 -4.98 -1.66 -4.73
C ARG A 139 -4.52 -1.28 -3.33
N LEU A 140 -4.22 -0.02 -3.14
CA LEU A 140 -3.97 0.58 -1.84
C LEU A 140 -5.09 1.54 -1.51
N TRP A 141 -5.61 1.44 -0.29
CA TRP A 141 -6.74 2.22 0.17
C TRP A 141 -6.36 3.06 1.38
N GLY A 142 -6.78 4.31 1.38
CA GLY A 142 -6.44 5.21 2.46
C GLY A 142 -7.02 6.60 2.32
N TYR A 143 -6.40 7.54 3.01
CA TYR A 143 -6.86 8.92 3.09
C TYR A 143 -5.80 9.87 2.57
N VAL A 144 -6.24 11.03 2.11
CA VAL A 144 -5.37 12.14 1.75
C VAL A 144 -5.82 13.41 2.43
N TYR A 145 -4.82 14.19 2.80
CA TYR A 145 -4.89 15.39 3.60
C TYR A 145 -4.25 16.52 2.83
N LYS A 146 -4.78 17.72 2.97
CA LYS A 146 -4.00 18.92 2.67
C LYS A 146 -2.95 19.12 3.75
N GLU A 147 -1.78 19.62 3.35
CA GLU A 147 -0.67 19.89 4.28
C GLU A 147 -1.10 20.77 5.46
N THR A 148 -1.98 21.75 5.20
CA THR A 148 -2.55 22.66 6.20
C THR A 148 -3.47 21.97 7.20
N GLU A 149 -3.96 20.77 6.92
CA GLU A 149 -4.85 19.99 7.78
C GLU A 149 -4.10 19.04 8.71
N LEU A 150 -2.82 18.74 8.43
CA LEU A 150 -2.04 17.78 9.20
C LEU A 150 -1.97 18.11 10.70
N PRO A 151 -1.78 19.38 11.13
CA PRO A 151 -1.77 19.71 12.55
C PRO A 151 -3.09 19.40 13.27
N ARG A 152 -4.21 19.46 12.54
CA ARG A 152 -5.55 19.11 13.05
C ARG A 152 -5.70 17.60 13.20
N VAL A 153 -5.14 16.82 12.27
CA VAL A 153 -5.29 15.35 12.22
C VAL A 153 -4.31 14.64 13.15
N PHE A 154 -3.03 15.00 13.08
CA PHE A 154 -1.95 14.31 13.78
C PHE A 154 -1.42 15.08 15.00
N GLY A 155 -1.96 16.27 15.25
CA GLY A 155 -1.43 17.20 16.25
C GLY A 155 -0.25 18.01 15.70
N THR A 156 0.15 19.03 16.45
CA THR A 156 1.38 19.77 16.14
C THR A 156 2.55 19.02 16.78
N MET A 157 3.45 18.46 15.96
CA MET A 157 4.73 17.94 16.44
C MET A 157 5.53 19.14 16.95
N GLY A 158 5.50 19.36 18.27
CA GLY A 158 6.29 20.41 18.91
C GLY A 158 7.76 20.18 18.64
N GLY A 159 8.37 21.04 17.82
CA GLY A 159 9.81 21.12 17.63
C GLY A 159 10.49 21.58 18.92
N GLY A 160 10.60 20.67 19.89
CA GLY A 160 11.46 20.84 21.04
C GLY A 160 12.62 19.88 20.87
N ILE A 161 13.76 20.36 20.39
CA ILE A 161 15.03 19.77 20.81
C ILE A 161 14.99 19.88 22.34
N PRO A 162 15.00 18.78 23.11
CA PRO A 162 15.13 18.90 24.55
C PRO A 162 16.49 19.55 24.79
N GLY A 163 16.47 20.83 25.15
CA GLY A 163 17.62 21.50 25.73
C GLY A 163 18.03 20.65 26.92
N ARG A 164 19.17 19.98 26.81
CA ARG A 164 19.81 19.38 27.98
C ARG A 164 20.21 20.51 28.92
N PRO A 165 20.08 20.32 30.24
CA PRO A 165 20.61 21.26 31.22
C PRO A 165 22.12 21.46 31.07
#